data_AF-A0A6A8ALB8-F1
#
_entry.id   AF-A0A6A8ALB8-F1
#
_cell.length_a   1.000
_cell.length_b   1.000
_cell.length_c   1.000
_cell.angle_alpha   90.00
_cell.angle_beta   90.00
_cell.angle_gamma   90.00
#
_symmetry.space_group_name_H-M   'P 1'
#
loop_
_entity.id
_entity.type
_entity.pdbx_description
1 polymer ?
#
loop_
_entity_poly.entity_id
_entity_poly.type
_entity_poly.pdbx_seq_one_letter_code
_entity_poly.pdbx_strand_id
1 'polypeptide(L)' 'MEVEKTFMEDMKWGLDNYKSLQLKFRDLWVAIVNKEVVVAGESIKYVEEKASKLTGKGKEEIPVIFVESGAHVY' A
#
# COMPACT_ATOMS: atom_id res chain seq x y z
N MET A 1 -2.65 2.46 -20.45
CA MET A 1 -2.59 3.89 -20.04
C MET A 1 -3.52 4.20 -18.85
N GLU A 2 -4.70 3.59 -18.71
CA GLU A 2 -5.60 3.85 -17.55
C GLU A 2 -5.18 3.15 -16.24
N VAL A 3 -4.69 1.91 -16.34
CA VAL A 3 -4.16 1.12 -15.20
C VAL A 3 -3.01 1.84 -14.51
N GLU A 4 -2.04 2.32 -15.30
CA GLU A 4 -0.87 3.06 -14.80
C GLU A 4 -1.27 4.36 -14.09
N LYS A 5 -2.28 5.06 -14.61
CA LYS A 5 -2.80 6.28 -13.97
C LYS A 5 -3.40 5.97 -12.60
N THR A 6 -4.25 4.93 -12.52
CA THR A 6 -4.88 4.52 -11.25
C THR A 6 -3.83 4.10 -10.23
N PHE A 7 -2.82 3.33 -10.66
CA PHE A 7 -1.70 2.94 -9.81
C PHE A 7 -0.97 4.16 -9.24
N MET A 8 -0.64 5.14 -10.10
CA MET A 8 0.03 6.37 -9.68
C MET A 8 -0.82 7.21 -8.73
N GLU A 9 -2.14 7.27 -8.94
CA GLU A 9 -3.06 7.98 -8.04
C GLU A 9 -3.15 7.31 -6.66
N ASP A 10 -3.23 5.99 -6.60
CA ASP A 10 -3.27 5.22 -5.36
C ASP A 10 -1.92 5.30 -4.61
N MET A 11 -0.80 5.22 -5.33
CA MET A 11 0.54 5.41 -4.78
C MET A 11 0.70 6.82 -4.18
N LYS A 12 0.33 7.85 -4.95
CA LYS A 12 0.40 9.25 -4.49
C LYS A 12 -0.47 9.45 -3.25
N TRP A 13 -1.68 8.90 -3.21
CA TRP A 13 -2.54 8.98 -2.04
C TRP A 13 -1.89 8.34 -0.81
N GLY A 14 -1.22 7.18 -0.96
CA GLY A 14 -0.49 6.53 0.13
C GLY A 14 0.62 7.40 0.71
N LEU A 15 1.38 8.07 -0.15
CA LEU A 15 2.45 9.00 0.26
C LEU A 15 1.89 10.28 0.90
N ASP A 16 0.83 10.87 0.33
CA ASP A 16 0.18 12.07 0.87
C ASP A 16 -0.44 11.79 2.26
N ASN A 17 -0.87 10.55 2.52
CA ASN A 17 -1.48 10.10 3.78
C ASN A 17 -0.54 9.29 4.68
N TYR A 18 0.77 9.31 4.41
CA TYR A 18 1.74 8.43 5.06
C TYR A 18 1.75 8.54 6.58
N LYS A 19 1.59 9.76 7.13
CA LYS A 19 1.48 9.98 8.59
C LYS A 19 0.30 9.22 9.21
N SER A 20 -0.85 9.22 8.54
CA SER A 20 -2.04 8.49 8.99
C SER A 20 -1.83 6.97 8.88
N LEU A 21 -1.11 6.52 7.85
CA LEU A 21 -0.75 5.12 7.70
C LEU A 21 0.23 4.68 8.79
N GLN A 22 1.24 5.48 9.13
CA GLN A 22 2.19 5.20 10.22
C GLN A 22 1.53 5.04 11.59
N LEU A 23 0.39 5.72 11.84
CA LEU A 23 -0.35 5.56 13.09
C LEU A 23 -1.07 4.21 13.19
N LYS A 24 -1.41 3.57 12.06
CA LYS A 24 -2.26 2.37 12.00
C LYS A 24 -1.53 1.11 11.55
N PHE A 25 -0.54 1.26 10.68
CA PHE A 25 0.10 0.17 9.93
C PHE A 25 1.64 0.25 10.01
N ARG A 26 2.16 0.77 11.11
CA ARG A 26 3.59 0.85 11.35
C ARG A 26 4.28 -0.51 11.18
N ASP A 27 5.41 -0.51 10.49
CA ASP A 27 6.25 -1.66 10.17
C ASP A 27 5.52 -2.77 9.38
N LEU A 28 4.49 -2.39 8.62
CA LEU A 28 3.74 -3.29 7.75
C LEU A 28 3.83 -2.86 6.28
N TRP A 29 3.71 -3.85 5.39
CA TRP A 29 3.37 -3.63 4.00
C TRP A 29 1.88 -3.37 3.86
N VAL A 30 1.52 -2.42 3.01
CA VAL A 30 0.16 -1.93 2.84
C VAL A 30 -0.17 -1.86 1.35
N ALA A 31 -1.20 -2.59 0.92
CA ALA A 31 -1.76 -2.51 -0.43
C ALA A 31 -2.87 -1.47 -0.49
N ILE A 32 -2.79 -0.59 -1.47
CA ILE A 32 -3.74 0.52 -1.66
C ILE A 32 -4.49 0.32 -2.96
N VAL A 33 -5.82 0.40 -2.91
CA VAL A 33 -6.70 0.36 -4.09
C VAL A 33 -7.80 1.37 -3.92
N ASN A 34 -8.04 2.19 -4.95
CA ASN A 34 -9.05 3.24 -4.95
C ASN A 34 -8.90 4.19 -3.74
N LYS A 35 -7.66 4.55 -3.42
CA LYS A 35 -7.29 5.45 -2.31
C LYS A 35 -7.69 4.91 -0.92
N GLU A 36 -7.73 3.59 -0.77
CA GLU A 36 -8.00 2.93 0.50
C GLU A 36 -7.05 1.75 0.73
N VAL A 37 -6.74 1.47 2.00
CA VAL A 37 -5.96 0.30 2.38
C VAL A 37 -6.85 -0.94 2.36
N VAL A 38 -6.56 -1.87 1.45
CA VAL A 38 -7.34 -3.12 1.31
C VAL A 38 -6.70 -4.28 2.06
N VAL A 39 -5.37 -4.29 2.20
CA VAL A 39 -4.61 -5.32 2.91
C VAL A 39 -3.39 -4.71 3.57
N ALA A 40 -3.09 -5.12 4.80
CA ALA A 40 -1.83 -4.85 5.48
C ALA A 40 -1.25 -6.14 6.08
N GLY A 41 0.07 -6.23 6.17
CA GLY A 41 0.76 -7.38 6.78
C GLY A 41 2.28 -7.28 6.72
N GLU A 42 2.96 -8.15 7.47
CA GLU A 42 4.43 -8.14 7.62
C GLU A 42 5.17 -8.64 6.37
N SER A 43 4.48 -9.39 5.49
CA SER A 43 5.07 -9.97 4.29
C SER A 43 4.50 -9.33 3.03
N ILE A 44 5.37 -8.72 2.22
CA ILE A 44 4.99 -8.17 0.91
C ILE A 44 4.29 -9.20 0.03
N LYS A 45 4.80 -10.44 -0.02
CA LYS A 45 4.21 -11.53 -0.81
C LYS A 45 2.78 -11.83 -0.37
N TYR A 46 2.53 -11.90 0.94
CA TYR A 46 1.19 -12.12 1.47
C TYR A 46 0.25 -10.96 1.10
N VAL A 47 0.73 -9.73 1.24
CA VAL A 47 -0.06 -8.53 0.95
C VAL A 47 -0.45 -8.46 -0.52
N GLU A 48 0.51 -8.67 -1.44
CA GLU A 48 0.26 -8.72 -2.88
C GLU A 48 -0.72 -9.83 -3.27
N GLU A 49 -0.50 -11.06 -2.79
CA GLU A 49 -1.36 -12.20 -3.13
C GLU A 49 -2.79 -12.01 -2.61
N LYS A 50 -2.96 -11.49 -1.40
CA LYS A 50 -4.26 -11.26 -0.81
C LYS A 50 -4.97 -10.08 -1.45
N ALA A 51 -4.26 -8.99 -1.75
CA ALA A 51 -4.84 -7.82 -2.41
C ALA A 51 -5.31 -8.15 -3.83
N SER A 52 -4.50 -8.90 -4.60
CA SER A 52 -4.87 -9.37 -5.92
C SER A 52 -6.13 -10.26 -5.88
N LYS A 53 -6.21 -11.22 -4.94
CA LYS A 53 -7.41 -12.07 -4.77
C LYS A 53 -8.66 -11.29 -4.36
N LEU A 54 -8.53 -10.27 -3.50
CA LEU A 54 -9.68 -9.49 -3.01
C LEU A 54 -10.22 -8.51 -4.05
N THR A 55 -9.33 -7.95 -4.87
CA THR A 55 -9.70 -6.87 -5.80
C THR A 55 -9.86 -7.34 -7.25
N GLY A 56 -9.40 -8.56 -7.56
CA GLY A 56 -9.39 -9.12 -8.91
C GLY A 56 -8.34 -8.48 -9.84
N LYS A 57 -7.49 -7.58 -9.34
CA LYS A 57 -6.44 -6.91 -10.11
C LYS A 57 -5.14 -7.73 -10.11
N GLY A 58 -4.31 -7.53 -11.14
CA GLY A 58 -2.92 -8.02 -11.17
C GLY A 58 -2.09 -7.41 -10.04
N LYS A 59 -1.04 -8.11 -9.61
CA LYS A 59 -0.19 -7.63 -8.50
C LYS A 59 0.55 -6.34 -8.88
N GLU A 60 0.95 -6.24 -10.14
CA GLU A 60 1.57 -5.09 -10.78
C GLU A 60 0.65 -3.86 -10.89
N GLU A 61 -0.66 -4.04 -10.74
CA GLU A 61 -1.66 -2.97 -10.80
C GLU A 61 -2.00 -2.41 -9.41
N ILE A 62 -1.46 -2.99 -8.35
CA ILE A 62 -1.74 -2.61 -6.96
C ILE A 62 -0.47 -2.06 -6.33
N PRO A 63 -0.42 -0.76 -6.00
CA PRO A 63 0.71 -0.23 -5.26
C PRO A 63 0.74 -0.83 -3.85
N VAL A 64 1.91 -1.37 -3.48
CA VAL A 64 2.22 -1.83 -2.14
C VAL A 64 3.35 -0.99 -1.58
N ILE A 65 3.13 -0.37 -0.43
CA ILE A 65 4.13 0.48 0.24
C ILE A 65 4.48 -0.10 1.61
N PHE A 66 5.75 0.04 2.01
CA PHE A 66 6.16 -0.24 3.38
C PHE A 66 6.00 1.01 4.23
N VAL A 67 5.30 0.87 5.36
CA VAL A 67 5.02 1.98 6.27
C VAL A 67 6.00 1.91 7.43
N GLU A 68 7.12 2.60 7.29
CA GLU A 68 8.22 2.59 8.26
C GLU A 68 7.81 3.29 9.56
N SER A 69 8.16 2.70 10.70
CA SER A 69 8.41 3.47 11.90
C SER A 69 9.59 4.40 11.63
N GLY A 70 9.33 5.71 11.54
CA GLY A 70 10.41 6.68 11.26
C GLY A 70 11.62 6.46 12.16
N ALA A 71 12.82 6.62 11.62
CA ALA A 71 14.05 6.40 12.35
C ALA A 71 14.08 7.27 13.63
N HIS A 72 14.38 6.63 14.77
CA HIS A 72 14.85 7.37 15.94
C HIS A 72 16.14 8.11 15.55
N VAL A 73 16.05 9.42 15.34
CA VAL A 73 17.24 10.27 15.29
C VAL A 73 17.71 10.43 16.75
N TYR A 74 18.79 9.73 17.11
CA TYR A 74 19.51 9.89 18.38
C TYR A 74 20.51 11.05 18.31
#